data_AF-A0A7K5KMA9-F1
#
_entry.id   AF-A0A7K5KMA9-F1
#
_cell.length_a   1.000
_cell.length_b   1.000
_cell.length_c   1.000
_cell.angle_alpha   90.00
_cell.angle_beta   90.00
_cell.angle_gamma   90.00
#
_symmetry.space_group_name_H-M   'P 1'
#
loop_
_entity.id
_entity.type
_entity.pdbx_description
1 polymer ?
#
loop_
_entity_poly.entity_id
_entity_poly.type
_entity_poly.pdbx_seq_one_letter_code
_entity_poly.pdbx_strand_id
1 'polypeptide(L)'
;RGPNGVWTMEEKGLSPKFDTTFENARPSKTHMALLGLQRVGILKFLVSQNVDGLHVRSGFPRDKLAELHGNMFVEECVKCGKQYVRDAVVGSMGLKPTGRLCSVTKARGLRACRGKLRDTILDWEDSLPDRDLTLADEACRKADLSVTLGTSLQIKPSGNLPLITKKRGGKLVIVNLQATKHDRQADLRIHGYVDDVMTKLMKHLGLEVPEWTGPVVVESAELSRPGQLLTSPGKWLKEEPLSQHNGTGMPCPGNKPCPGNTPCPGKVLVEHHDRLKQECPSPDTGPPPVKKVKVEPLLS
;
A
#
# COMPACT_ATOMS: atom_id res chain seq x y z
N ARG A 1 -1.14 15.30 7.10
CA ARG A 1 -2.02 15.40 8.29
C ARG A 1 -1.30 15.01 9.59
N GLY A 2 0.05 14.95 9.57
CA GLY A 2 0.84 14.85 10.80
C GLY A 2 0.74 16.14 11.63
N PRO A 3 1.29 16.17 12.86
CA PRO A 3 1.20 17.33 13.76
C PRO A 3 1.62 18.67 13.14
N ASN A 4 2.62 18.61 12.23
CA ASN A 4 3.17 19.74 11.48
C ASN A 4 2.93 19.61 9.96
N GLY A 5 1.97 18.80 9.52
CA GLY A 5 1.69 18.61 8.10
C GLY A 5 0.95 19.79 7.49
N VAL A 6 1.07 20.00 6.17
CA VAL A 6 0.47 21.11 5.40
C VAL A 6 -0.95 21.47 5.87
N TRP A 7 -1.91 20.55 5.72
CA TRP A 7 -3.31 20.78 6.11
C TRP A 7 -3.52 21.06 7.61
N THR A 8 -2.69 20.49 8.49
CA THR A 8 -2.78 20.69 9.94
C THR A 8 -2.24 22.05 10.37
N MET A 9 -1.25 22.57 9.64
CA MET A 9 -0.73 23.92 9.85
C MET A 9 -1.71 24.95 9.31
N GLU A 10 -2.26 24.71 8.12
CA GLU A 10 -3.25 25.60 7.50
C GLU A 10 -4.54 25.74 8.34
N GLU A 11 -5.06 24.65 8.90
CA GLU A 11 -6.19 24.68 9.85
C GLU A 11 -5.90 25.55 11.08
N LYS A 12 -4.64 25.65 11.49
CA LYS A 12 -4.18 26.51 12.59
C LYS A 12 -3.84 27.94 12.14
N GLY A 13 -4.01 28.27 10.86
CA GLY A 13 -3.58 29.56 10.28
C GLY A 13 -2.05 29.73 10.23
N LEU A 14 -1.30 28.63 10.25
CA LEU A 14 0.16 28.61 10.22
C LEU A 14 0.68 28.07 8.88
N SER A 15 1.89 28.47 8.48
CA SER A 15 2.56 27.93 7.30
C SER A 15 3.34 26.65 7.62
N PRO A 16 3.32 25.63 6.76
CA PRO A 16 4.20 24.47 6.90
C PRO A 16 5.65 24.86 6.62
N LYS A 17 6.59 24.18 7.30
CA LYS A 17 8.02 24.33 7.05
C LYS A 17 8.50 23.26 6.07
N PHE A 18 9.29 23.66 5.09
CA PHE A 18 10.00 22.75 4.18
C PHE A 18 11.50 22.90 4.41
N ASP A 19 12.18 21.80 4.69
CA ASP A 19 13.64 21.79 4.91
C ASP A 19 14.44 21.50 3.62
N THR A 20 13.75 21.17 2.52
CA THR A 20 14.35 20.91 1.20
C THR A 20 13.37 21.24 0.07
N THR A 21 13.88 21.43 -1.14
CA THR A 21 13.06 21.50 -2.37
C THR A 21 12.83 20.11 -2.95
N PHE A 22 11.86 19.95 -3.86
CA PHE A 22 11.62 18.67 -4.50
C PHE A 22 12.84 18.16 -5.29
N GLU A 23 13.57 19.06 -5.96
CA GLU A 23 14.77 18.73 -6.74
C GLU A 23 15.93 18.24 -5.86
N ASN A 24 16.06 18.80 -4.66
CA ASN A 24 17.14 18.47 -3.72
C ASN A 24 16.76 17.36 -2.73
N ALA A 25 15.48 17.00 -2.65
CA ALA A 25 15.02 15.90 -1.82
C ALA A 25 15.66 14.58 -2.25
N ARG A 26 16.17 13.85 -1.26
CA ARG A 26 16.79 12.54 -1.43
C ARG A 26 15.82 11.44 -1.03
N PRO A 27 15.76 10.31 -1.75
CA PRO A 27 14.99 9.13 -1.30
C PRO A 27 15.41 8.71 0.11
N SER A 28 14.44 8.46 0.99
CA SER A 28 14.71 7.98 2.35
C SER A 28 15.18 6.53 2.38
N LYS A 29 15.58 6.02 3.55
CA LYS A 29 15.92 4.60 3.72
C LYS A 29 14.76 3.69 3.32
N THR A 30 13.52 4.09 3.61
CA THR A 30 12.31 3.36 3.17
C THR A 30 12.20 3.30 1.66
N HIS A 31 12.43 4.40 0.93
CA HIS A 31 12.39 4.39 -0.54
C HIS A 31 13.40 3.42 -1.12
N MET A 32 14.62 3.43 -0.58
CA MET A 32 15.69 2.53 -1.02
C MET A 32 15.43 1.08 -0.61
N ALA A 33 14.87 0.83 0.57
CA ALA A 33 14.46 -0.50 1.00
C ALA A 33 13.38 -1.09 0.07
N LEU A 34 12.39 -0.29 -0.34
CA LEU A 34 11.36 -0.71 -1.31
C LEU A 34 11.97 -1.07 -2.67
N LEU A 35 12.96 -0.31 -3.14
CA LEU A 35 13.74 -0.66 -4.33
C LEU A 35 14.48 -1.98 -4.16
N GLY A 36 15.15 -2.19 -3.01
CA GLY A 36 15.82 -3.44 -2.68
C GLY A 36 14.87 -4.63 -2.71
N LEU A 37 13.71 -4.51 -2.04
CA LEU A 37 12.67 -5.54 -2.01
C LEU A 37 12.11 -5.86 -3.41
N GLN A 38 11.96 -4.85 -4.27
CA GLN A 38 11.52 -5.04 -5.64
C GLN A 38 12.58 -5.81 -6.46
N ARG A 39 13.85 -5.41 -6.37
CA ARG A 39 14.97 -6.04 -7.10
C ARG A 39 15.12 -7.53 -6.78
N VAL A 40 14.84 -7.92 -5.54
CA VAL A 40 14.88 -9.33 -5.11
C VAL A 40 13.57 -10.08 -5.34
N GLY A 41 12.56 -9.42 -5.90
CA GLY A 41 11.26 -10.02 -6.24
C GLY A 41 10.32 -10.25 -5.06
N ILE A 42 10.59 -9.70 -3.87
CA ILE A 42 9.67 -9.75 -2.72
C ILE A 42 8.51 -8.78 -2.94
N LEU A 43 8.81 -7.53 -3.30
CA LEU A 43 7.79 -6.52 -3.59
C LEU A 43 7.29 -6.67 -5.03
N LYS A 44 5.98 -6.95 -5.20
CA LYS A 44 5.37 -7.19 -6.51
C LYS A 44 4.87 -5.94 -7.21
N PHE A 45 4.35 -4.98 -6.44
CA PHE A 45 3.83 -3.73 -6.94
C PHE A 45 3.85 -2.67 -5.83
N LEU A 46 4.01 -1.40 -6.21
CA LEU A 46 4.01 -0.26 -5.31
C LEU A 46 2.90 0.71 -5.72
N VAL A 47 2.04 1.08 -4.77
CA VAL A 47 0.98 2.06 -4.96
C VAL A 47 1.29 3.27 -4.10
N SER A 48 1.46 4.44 -4.73
CA SER A 48 1.83 5.67 -4.04
C SER A 48 0.74 6.74 -4.16
N GLN A 49 0.58 7.52 -3.08
CA GLN A 49 -0.20 8.76 -3.02
C GLN A 49 0.71 9.99 -3.05
N ASN A 50 2.02 9.81 -3.01
CA ASN A 50 2.97 10.91 -2.97
C ASN A 50 3.15 11.49 -4.37
N VAL A 51 3.28 12.82 -4.43
CA VAL A 51 3.59 13.56 -5.65
C VAL A 51 5.06 13.98 -5.75
N ASP A 52 5.86 13.72 -4.71
CA ASP A 52 7.26 14.16 -4.59
C ASP A 52 8.23 13.57 -5.62
N GLY A 53 7.82 12.54 -6.35
CA GLY A 53 8.61 11.87 -7.39
C GLY A 53 9.79 11.03 -6.88
N LEU A 54 9.94 10.84 -5.57
CA LEU A 54 11.11 10.17 -4.97
C LEU A 54 11.17 8.68 -5.30
N HIS A 55 10.04 8.00 -5.54
CA HIS A 55 10.05 6.62 -6.02
C HIS A 55 10.65 6.51 -7.42
N VAL A 56 10.21 7.35 -8.36
CA VAL A 56 10.80 7.36 -9.71
C VAL A 56 12.27 7.73 -9.63
N ARG A 57 12.63 8.79 -8.91
CA ARG A 57 14.01 9.31 -8.80
C ARG A 57 14.95 8.37 -8.02
N SER A 58 14.44 7.44 -7.22
CA SER A 58 15.27 6.40 -6.59
C SER A 58 15.70 5.30 -7.55
N GLY A 59 15.10 5.24 -8.74
CA GLY A 59 15.26 4.14 -9.68
C GLY A 59 14.26 3.00 -9.50
N PHE A 60 13.16 3.23 -8.77
CA PHE A 60 12.07 2.25 -8.71
C PHE A 60 11.42 2.10 -10.09
N PRO A 61 11.21 0.86 -10.59
CA PRO A 61 10.71 0.67 -11.94
C PRO A 61 9.26 1.11 -12.11
N ARG A 62 9.01 1.95 -13.12
CA ARG A 62 7.71 2.60 -13.36
C ARG A 62 6.60 1.62 -13.76
N ASP A 63 6.93 0.48 -14.37
CA ASP A 63 5.96 -0.58 -14.67
C ASP A 63 5.47 -1.36 -13.42
N LYS A 64 6.12 -1.16 -12.26
CA LYS A 64 5.70 -1.71 -10.95
C LYS A 64 5.19 -0.64 -10.00
N LEU A 65 4.95 0.57 -10.46
CA LEU A 65 4.52 1.72 -9.68
C LEU A 65 3.19 2.26 -10.22
N ALA A 66 2.26 2.58 -9.31
CA ALA A 66 1.11 3.42 -9.59
C ALA A 66 1.22 4.75 -8.82
N GLU A 67 1.28 5.87 -9.54
CA GLU A 67 1.38 7.22 -8.99
C GLU A 67 -0.02 7.86 -8.98
N LEU A 68 -0.85 7.48 -8.00
CA LEU A 68 -2.29 7.75 -8.05
C LEU A 68 -2.65 9.23 -8.00
N HIS A 69 -1.80 10.09 -7.46
CA HIS A 69 -2.06 11.53 -7.32
C HIS A 69 -1.15 12.39 -8.21
N GLY A 70 -0.44 11.75 -9.15
CA GLY A 70 0.52 12.39 -10.03
C GLY A 70 1.94 12.45 -9.47
N ASN A 71 2.80 13.15 -10.20
CA ASN A 71 4.20 13.36 -9.84
C ASN A 71 4.67 14.73 -10.32
N MET A 72 5.29 15.51 -9.43
CA MET A 72 5.73 16.89 -9.67
C MET A 72 6.72 17.03 -10.83
N PHE A 73 7.39 15.93 -11.20
CA PHE A 73 8.37 15.86 -12.28
C PHE A 73 7.79 15.28 -13.58
N VAL A 74 6.51 14.91 -13.62
CA VAL A 74 5.90 14.23 -14.77
C VAL A 74 4.86 15.11 -15.43
N GLU A 75 5.01 15.28 -16.74
CA GLU A 75 4.00 15.88 -17.61
C GLU A 75 3.55 14.90 -18.69
N GLU A 76 2.30 15.02 -19.11
CA GLU A 76 1.65 14.10 -20.04
C GLU A 76 1.10 14.82 -21.26
N CYS A 77 1.27 14.21 -22.44
CA CYS A 77 0.67 14.70 -23.67
C CYS A 77 -0.83 14.39 -23.72
N VAL A 78 -1.67 15.42 -23.77
CA VAL A 78 -3.14 15.29 -23.87
C VAL A 78 -3.63 14.61 -25.15
N LYS A 79 -2.78 14.50 -26.19
CA LYS A 79 -3.15 13.86 -27.47
C LYS A 79 -2.79 12.39 -27.56
N CYS A 80 -1.68 11.97 -26.95
CA CYS A 80 -1.13 10.62 -27.17
C CYS A 80 -0.76 9.89 -25.87
N GLY A 81 -1.01 10.49 -24.70
CA GLY A 81 -0.72 9.88 -23.40
C GLY A 81 0.76 9.68 -23.10
N LYS A 82 1.69 10.14 -23.96
CA LYS A 82 3.12 10.01 -23.68
C LYS A 82 3.47 10.89 -22.48
N GLN A 83 4.02 10.27 -21.45
CA GLN A 83 4.57 10.94 -20.29
C GLN A 83 6.06 11.26 -20.49
N TYR A 84 6.49 12.35 -19.89
CA TYR A 84 7.87 12.82 -19.84
C TYR A 84 8.24 13.03 -18.37
N VAL A 85 9.27 12.33 -17.90
CA VAL A 85 9.89 12.59 -16.60
C VAL A 85 10.95 13.67 -16.79
N ARG A 86 10.88 14.73 -15.99
CA ARG A 86 11.79 15.88 -16.02
C ARG A 86 12.78 15.82 -14.84
N ASP A 87 13.87 16.55 -14.97
CA ASP A 87 14.89 16.75 -13.95
C ASP A 87 14.47 17.77 -12.89
N ALA A 88 13.73 18.79 -13.31
CA ALA A 88 13.09 19.81 -12.47
C ALA A 88 11.56 19.64 -12.41
N VAL A 89 10.91 20.26 -11.42
CA VAL A 89 9.45 20.24 -11.34
C VAL A 89 8.81 20.90 -12.56
N VAL A 90 7.68 20.37 -13.00
CA VAL A 90 7.01 20.71 -14.27
C VAL A 90 6.51 22.17 -14.31
N GLY A 91 6.25 22.77 -13.14
CA GLY A 91 5.93 24.19 -12.97
C GLY A 91 4.43 24.53 -12.93
N SER A 92 3.54 23.55 -12.89
CA SER A 92 2.08 23.72 -12.74
C SER A 92 1.47 22.59 -11.91
N MET A 93 0.23 22.80 -11.44
CA MET A 93 -0.57 21.81 -10.71
C MET A 93 -2.05 21.92 -11.10
N GLY A 94 -2.80 20.82 -10.98
CA GLY A 94 -4.23 20.74 -11.32
C GLY A 94 -4.45 20.46 -12.80
N LEU A 95 -3.65 19.55 -13.38
CA LEU A 95 -3.73 19.11 -14.77
C LEU A 95 -3.63 20.24 -15.81
N LYS A 96 -2.86 21.30 -15.48
CA LYS A 96 -2.76 22.52 -16.28
C LYS A 96 -1.72 22.39 -17.39
N PRO A 97 -1.88 23.12 -18.51
CA PRO A 97 -0.86 23.15 -19.56
C PRO A 97 0.47 23.70 -19.06
N THR A 98 1.56 23.05 -19.45
CA THR A 98 2.93 23.38 -18.98
C THR A 98 3.67 24.34 -19.92
N GLY A 99 3.04 24.70 -21.04
CA GLY A 99 3.65 25.48 -22.12
C GLY A 99 4.49 24.65 -23.11
N ARG A 100 4.81 23.38 -22.80
CA ARG A 100 5.59 22.50 -23.68
C ARG A 100 4.71 21.70 -24.64
N LEU A 101 5.33 21.20 -25.72
CA LEU A 101 4.68 20.37 -26.74
C LEU A 101 5.31 18.97 -26.83
N CYS A 102 4.49 17.97 -27.12
CA CYS A 102 4.91 16.60 -27.29
C CYS A 102 5.80 16.41 -28.52
N SER A 103 6.96 15.78 -28.32
CA SER A 103 7.98 15.52 -29.33
C SER A 103 7.88 14.14 -29.99
N VAL A 104 6.95 13.27 -29.55
CA VAL A 104 6.77 11.92 -30.13
C VAL A 104 6.54 12.00 -31.64
N THR A 105 7.42 11.36 -32.40
CA THR A 105 7.26 11.17 -33.86
C THR A 105 6.16 10.15 -34.12
N LYS A 106 5.16 10.52 -34.94
CA LYS A 106 4.08 9.59 -35.31
C LYS A 106 4.62 8.46 -36.19
N ALA A 107 3.96 7.29 -36.16
CA ALA A 107 4.38 6.06 -36.83
C ALA A 107 4.73 6.18 -38.34
N ARG A 108 4.16 7.16 -39.05
CA ARG A 108 4.48 7.42 -40.48
C ARG A 108 5.64 8.40 -40.69
N GLY A 109 6.38 8.79 -39.64
CA GLY A 109 7.58 9.64 -39.71
C GLY A 109 7.35 11.10 -40.10
N LEU A 110 6.20 11.44 -40.69
CA LEU A 110 5.98 12.72 -41.36
C LEU A 110 5.89 13.94 -40.43
N ARG A 111 5.35 13.79 -39.21
CA ARG A 111 5.19 14.89 -38.24
C ARG A 111 5.21 14.43 -36.78
N ALA A 112 5.78 15.25 -35.90
CA ALA A 112 5.67 15.09 -34.45
C ALA A 112 4.21 15.29 -33.96
N CYS A 113 3.89 14.70 -32.80
CA CYS A 113 2.57 14.77 -32.18
C CYS A 113 2.12 16.20 -31.92
N ARG A 114 3.00 17.04 -31.35
CA ARG A 114 2.73 18.44 -30.99
C ARG A 114 1.45 18.63 -30.17
N GLY A 115 1.06 17.64 -29.37
CA GLY A 115 0.03 17.81 -28.34
C GLY A 115 0.55 18.69 -27.21
N LYS A 116 -0.33 19.48 -26.59
CA LYS A 116 0.03 20.24 -25.39
C LYS A 116 0.36 19.26 -24.26
N LEU A 117 1.43 19.56 -23.52
CA LEU A 117 1.75 18.83 -22.31
C LEU A 117 1.02 19.48 -21.13
N ARG A 118 0.53 18.65 -20.20
CA ARG A 118 -0.07 19.07 -18.93
C ARG A 118 0.68 18.42 -17.76
N ASP A 119 0.67 19.05 -16.59
CA ASP A 119 1.12 18.35 -15.37
C ASP A 119 0.19 17.18 -15.03
N THR A 120 0.65 16.33 -14.11
CA THR A 120 -0.09 15.14 -13.66
C THR A 120 -0.68 15.31 -12.25
N ILE A 121 -0.52 16.48 -11.64
CA ILE A 121 -0.96 16.73 -10.26
C ILE A 121 -2.47 16.95 -10.26
N LEU A 122 -3.16 16.12 -9.47
CA LEU A 122 -4.61 16.21 -9.33
C LEU A 122 -5.00 17.37 -8.40
N ASP A 123 -6.02 18.12 -8.79
CA ASP A 123 -6.80 18.95 -7.88
C ASP A 123 -7.89 18.12 -7.20
N TRP A 124 -8.61 18.70 -6.25
CA TRP A 124 -9.59 17.99 -5.42
C TRP A 124 -10.74 17.34 -6.20
N GLU A 125 -11.13 17.93 -7.33
CA GLU A 125 -12.25 17.47 -8.16
C GLU A 125 -11.81 16.50 -9.27
N ASP A 126 -10.50 16.33 -9.46
CA ASP A 126 -9.97 15.49 -10.54
C ASP A 126 -10.11 13.99 -10.22
N SER A 127 -10.48 13.23 -11.24
CA SER A 127 -10.44 11.78 -11.20
C SER A 127 -9.00 11.26 -11.17
N LEU A 128 -8.78 10.15 -10.46
CA LEU A 128 -7.50 9.44 -10.50
C LEU A 128 -7.19 8.94 -11.92
N PRO A 129 -5.90 8.82 -12.30
CA PRO A 129 -5.50 8.26 -13.58
C PRO A 129 -5.96 6.80 -13.72
N ASP A 130 -6.82 6.53 -14.72
CA ASP A 130 -7.45 5.22 -14.93
C ASP A 130 -6.44 4.08 -15.03
N ARG A 131 -5.33 4.28 -15.75
CA ARG A 131 -4.27 3.27 -15.92
C ARG A 131 -3.69 2.86 -14.57
N ASP A 132 -3.23 3.84 -13.79
CA ASP A 132 -2.54 3.61 -12.53
C ASP A 132 -3.51 3.07 -11.46
N LEU A 133 -4.75 3.56 -11.42
CA LEU A 133 -5.80 3.03 -10.55
C LEU A 133 -6.14 1.58 -10.90
N THR A 134 -6.25 1.24 -12.19
CA THR A 134 -6.53 -0.14 -12.64
C THR A 134 -5.40 -1.08 -12.24
N LEU A 135 -4.14 -0.71 -12.49
CA LEU A 135 -2.99 -1.51 -12.11
C LEU A 135 -2.90 -1.69 -10.58
N ALA A 136 -3.19 -0.63 -9.82
CA ALA A 136 -3.20 -0.69 -8.36
C ALA A 136 -4.34 -1.60 -7.82
N ASP A 137 -5.55 -1.49 -8.36
CA ASP A 137 -6.68 -2.35 -8.01
C ASP A 137 -6.36 -3.83 -8.33
N GLU A 138 -5.84 -4.11 -9.53
CA GLU A 138 -5.43 -5.47 -9.91
C GLU A 138 -4.35 -6.05 -8.99
N ALA A 139 -3.33 -5.26 -8.66
CA ALA A 139 -2.26 -5.68 -7.77
C ALA A 139 -2.82 -5.99 -6.37
N CYS A 140 -3.67 -5.11 -5.82
CA CYS A 140 -4.31 -5.34 -4.53
C CYS A 140 -5.25 -6.57 -4.54
N ARG A 141 -5.90 -6.88 -5.67
CA ARG A 141 -6.73 -8.09 -5.81
C ARG A 141 -5.94 -9.39 -5.81
N LYS A 142 -4.71 -9.36 -6.36
CA LYS A 142 -3.81 -10.52 -6.49
C LYS A 142 -2.95 -10.72 -5.23
N ALA A 143 -2.75 -9.66 -4.45
CA ALA A 143 -1.92 -9.70 -3.26
C ALA A 143 -2.51 -10.60 -2.16
N ASP A 144 -1.64 -11.36 -1.50
CA ASP A 144 -1.87 -12.05 -0.24
C ASP A 144 -1.45 -11.19 0.97
N LEU A 145 -0.64 -10.16 0.76
CA LEU A 145 -0.21 -9.20 1.76
C LEU A 145 -0.19 -7.78 1.19
N SER A 146 -0.89 -6.86 1.87
CA SER A 146 -0.77 -5.41 1.66
C SER A 146 -0.12 -4.77 2.87
N VAL A 147 0.93 -3.97 2.64
CA VAL A 147 1.62 -3.20 3.69
C VAL A 147 1.47 -1.71 3.39
N THR A 148 0.93 -0.94 4.33
CA THR A 148 0.82 0.52 4.22
C THR A 148 1.92 1.18 5.05
N LEU A 149 2.59 2.18 4.46
CA LEU A 149 3.69 2.90 5.09
C LEU A 149 3.37 4.41 5.06
N GLY A 150 3.24 5.04 6.22
CA GLY A 150 3.19 6.51 6.32
C GLY A 150 1.96 7.17 5.68
N THR A 151 0.80 6.48 5.62
CA THR A 151 -0.45 7.04 5.10
C THR A 151 -1.57 6.90 6.14
N SER A 152 -2.39 7.95 6.29
CA SER A 152 -3.57 7.91 7.16
C SER A 152 -4.77 7.17 6.53
N LEU A 153 -4.65 6.77 5.25
CA LEU A 153 -5.67 6.04 4.49
C LEU A 153 -7.01 6.77 4.34
N GLN A 154 -7.03 8.09 4.50
CA GLN A 154 -8.27 8.86 4.50
C GLN A 154 -8.85 9.13 3.11
N ILE A 155 -7.99 9.35 2.11
CA ILE A 155 -8.37 9.72 0.75
C ILE A 155 -8.90 8.49 0.01
N LYS A 156 -10.06 8.64 -0.65
CA LYS A 156 -10.64 7.59 -1.50
C LYS A 156 -10.38 7.93 -2.98
N PRO A 157 -10.22 6.93 -3.86
CA PRO A 157 -10.23 5.49 -3.57
C PRO A 157 -8.89 4.97 -3.02
N SER A 158 -7.79 5.73 -3.09
CA SER A 158 -6.43 5.26 -2.78
C SER A 158 -6.28 4.57 -1.42
N GLY A 159 -6.78 5.17 -0.35
CA GLY A 159 -6.73 4.62 1.00
C GLY A 159 -7.59 3.38 1.22
N ASN A 160 -8.53 3.07 0.32
CA ASN A 160 -9.34 1.86 0.38
C ASN A 160 -8.69 0.67 -0.35
N LEU A 161 -7.70 0.89 -1.21
CA LEU A 161 -7.07 -0.17 -2.00
C LEU A 161 -6.51 -1.32 -1.13
N PRO A 162 -5.83 -1.08 0.01
CA PRO A 162 -5.34 -2.17 0.87
C PRO A 162 -6.46 -3.06 1.44
N LEU A 163 -7.70 -2.55 1.54
CA LEU A 163 -8.85 -3.36 1.98
C LEU A 163 -9.28 -4.38 0.92
N ILE A 164 -8.94 -4.19 -0.35
CA ILE A 164 -9.24 -5.14 -1.42
C ILE A 164 -8.49 -6.45 -1.17
N THR A 165 -7.21 -6.36 -0.80
CA THR A 165 -6.40 -7.51 -0.37
C THR A 165 -7.07 -8.25 0.79
N LYS A 166 -7.47 -7.50 1.82
CA LYS A 166 -8.13 -8.08 3.01
C LYS A 166 -9.43 -8.81 2.67
N LYS A 167 -10.27 -8.22 1.81
CA LYS A 167 -11.54 -8.80 1.35
C LYS A 167 -11.36 -10.08 0.54
N ARG A 168 -10.18 -10.32 -0.02
CA ARG A 168 -9.84 -11.54 -0.77
C ARG A 168 -9.07 -12.58 0.06
N GLY A 169 -9.03 -12.42 1.37
CA GLY A 169 -8.38 -13.35 2.30
C GLY A 169 -6.91 -13.04 2.57
N GLY A 170 -6.34 -12.01 1.94
CA GLY A 170 -5.00 -11.54 2.24
C GLY A 170 -4.90 -10.82 3.59
N LYS A 171 -3.67 -10.50 3.98
CA LYS A 171 -3.32 -9.80 5.22
C LYS A 171 -3.07 -8.32 4.97
N LEU A 172 -3.39 -7.51 5.98
CA LEU A 172 -3.14 -6.06 5.97
C LEU A 172 -2.24 -5.69 7.14
N VAL A 173 -1.07 -5.12 6.84
CA VAL A 173 -0.16 -4.52 7.81
C VAL A 173 -0.19 -3.01 7.65
N ILE A 174 -0.31 -2.28 8.75
CA ILE A 174 -0.28 -0.82 8.77
C ILE A 174 0.91 -0.34 9.60
N VAL A 175 1.80 0.42 8.98
CA VAL A 175 2.93 1.09 9.64
C VAL A 175 2.72 2.59 9.56
N ASN A 176 2.37 3.21 10.68
CA ASN A 176 2.13 4.64 10.75
C ASN A 176 2.31 5.17 12.17
N LEU A 177 2.77 6.41 12.32
CA LEU A 177 2.89 7.05 13.65
C LEU A 177 1.52 7.41 14.24
N GLN A 178 0.58 7.83 13.41
CA GLN A 178 -0.77 8.22 13.82
C GLN A 178 -1.79 7.12 13.55
N ALA A 179 -2.95 7.20 14.18
CA ALA A 179 -4.10 6.38 13.83
C ALA A 179 -4.47 6.52 12.34
N THR A 180 -4.94 5.44 11.74
CA THR A 180 -5.39 5.40 10.34
C THR A 180 -6.87 5.09 10.25
N LYS A 181 -7.47 5.43 9.10
CA LYS A 181 -8.90 5.17 8.86
C LYS A 181 -9.28 3.68 8.98
N HIS A 182 -8.33 2.78 8.73
CA HIS A 182 -8.58 1.35 8.61
C HIS A 182 -7.84 0.51 9.65
N ASP A 183 -7.51 1.10 10.81
CA ASP A 183 -6.79 0.41 11.88
C ASP A 183 -7.48 -0.90 12.30
N ARG A 184 -8.81 -0.91 12.39
CA ARG A 184 -9.60 -2.07 12.82
C ARG A 184 -9.51 -3.27 11.87
N GLN A 185 -9.16 -3.03 10.60
CA GLN A 185 -9.08 -4.04 9.56
C GLN A 185 -7.68 -4.65 9.44
N ALA A 186 -6.66 -4.06 10.07
CA ALA A 186 -5.28 -4.52 10.00
C ALA A 186 -5.06 -5.78 10.86
N ASP A 187 -4.34 -6.75 10.29
CA ASP A 187 -3.83 -7.93 11.00
C ASP A 187 -2.66 -7.57 11.91
N LEU A 188 -1.86 -6.57 11.53
CA LEU A 188 -0.75 -6.04 12.33
C LEU A 188 -0.69 -4.52 12.19
N ARG A 189 -0.51 -3.84 13.32
CA ARG A 189 -0.28 -2.39 13.39
C ARG A 189 1.06 -2.13 14.05
N ILE A 190 1.92 -1.36 13.39
CA ILE A 190 3.23 -0.96 13.90
C ILE A 190 3.26 0.56 14.00
N HIS A 191 3.33 1.08 15.22
CA HIS A 191 3.48 2.51 15.48
C HIS A 191 4.95 2.85 15.63
N GLY A 192 5.55 3.40 14.58
CA GLY A 192 6.96 3.76 14.57
C GLY A 192 7.37 4.48 13.30
N TYR A 193 8.60 5.01 13.28
CA TYR A 193 9.17 5.60 12.08
C TYR A 193 9.38 4.54 11.01
N VAL A 194 8.88 4.79 9.79
CA VAL A 194 8.95 3.83 8.68
C VAL A 194 10.39 3.46 8.34
N ASP A 195 11.33 4.40 8.43
CA ASP A 195 12.75 4.13 8.17
C ASP A 195 13.35 3.14 9.19
N ASP A 196 12.96 3.20 10.47
CA ASP A 196 13.41 2.25 11.49
C ASP A 196 12.81 0.86 11.26
N VAL A 197 11.51 0.82 10.96
CA VAL A 197 10.78 -0.43 10.68
C VAL A 197 11.37 -1.12 9.44
N MET A 198 11.57 -0.38 8.35
CA MET A 198 12.11 -0.92 7.10
C MET A 198 13.58 -1.32 7.25
N THR A 199 14.39 -0.56 8.00
CA THR A 199 15.79 -0.95 8.26
C THR A 199 15.85 -2.27 9.04
N LYS A 200 15.01 -2.44 10.08
CA LYS A 200 14.92 -3.70 10.83
C LYS A 200 14.40 -4.84 9.95
N LEU A 201 13.37 -4.60 9.14
CA LEU A 201 12.82 -5.60 8.21
C LEU A 201 13.88 -6.08 7.23
N MET A 202 14.62 -5.17 6.59
CA MET A 202 15.70 -5.51 5.65
C MET A 202 16.77 -6.37 6.34
N LYS A 203 17.16 -6.02 7.58
CA LYS A 203 18.08 -6.84 8.39
C LYS A 203 17.53 -8.24 8.67
N HIS A 204 16.25 -8.37 9.03
CA HIS A 204 15.62 -9.68 9.26
C HIS A 204 15.54 -10.53 8.00
N LEU A 205 15.40 -9.91 6.83
CA LEU A 205 15.41 -10.59 5.53
C LEU A 205 16.83 -10.90 5.02
N GLY A 206 17.88 -10.44 5.72
CA GLY A 206 19.26 -10.60 5.27
C GLY A 206 19.57 -9.77 4.01
N LEU A 207 18.88 -8.65 3.81
CA LEU A 207 19.03 -7.78 2.65
C LEU A 207 19.66 -6.45 3.04
N GLU A 208 20.59 -5.97 2.21
CA GLU A 208 21.13 -4.61 2.33
C GLU A 208 20.19 -3.58 1.70
N VAL A 209 20.16 -2.38 2.27
CA VAL A 209 19.45 -1.23 1.68
C VAL A 209 20.36 -0.62 0.60
N PRO A 210 19.96 -0.60 -0.68
CA PRO A 210 20.77 -0.03 -1.75
C PRO A 210 21.13 1.43 -1.50
N GLU A 211 22.35 1.83 -1.86
CA GLU A 211 22.77 3.23 -1.82
C GLU A 211 22.17 4.02 -3.00
N TRP A 212 21.79 5.28 -2.75
CA TRP A 212 21.30 6.18 -3.78
C TRP A 212 22.43 7.03 -4.35
N THR A 213 22.72 6.86 -5.64
CA THR A 213 23.81 7.54 -6.36
C THR A 213 23.37 8.77 -7.15
N GLY A 214 22.07 9.08 -7.16
CA GLY A 214 21.52 10.24 -7.86
C GLY A 214 20.19 9.93 -8.56
N PRO A 215 19.49 10.94 -9.11
CA PRO A 215 18.23 10.75 -9.81
C PRO A 215 18.41 9.83 -11.03
N VAL A 216 17.67 8.73 -11.06
CA VAL A 216 17.68 7.77 -12.17
C VAL A 216 16.25 7.34 -12.47
N VAL A 217 15.88 7.25 -13.75
CA VAL A 217 14.56 6.82 -14.20
C VAL A 217 14.67 5.43 -14.80
N VAL A 218 13.89 4.48 -14.27
CA VAL A 218 13.82 3.09 -14.76
C VAL A 218 12.40 2.83 -15.26
N GLU A 219 12.21 2.64 -16.57
CA GLU A 219 10.87 2.47 -17.14
C GLU A 219 10.27 1.09 -16.82
N SER A 220 11.08 0.03 -16.83
CA SER A 220 10.61 -1.33 -16.61
C SER A 220 11.56 -2.12 -15.71
N ALA A 221 11.01 -2.92 -14.80
CA ALA A 221 11.76 -3.89 -14.02
C ALA A 221 12.43 -4.92 -14.94
N GLU A 222 13.73 -5.18 -14.74
CA GLU A 222 14.38 -6.31 -15.40
C GLU A 222 13.76 -7.63 -14.93
N LEU A 223 13.53 -8.56 -15.86
CA LEU A 223 13.14 -9.92 -15.52
C LEU A 223 14.31 -10.60 -14.81
N SER A 224 14.31 -10.63 -13.48
CA SER A 224 15.30 -11.40 -12.73
C SER A 224 15.20 -12.87 -13.18
N ARG A 225 16.29 -13.43 -13.72
CA ARG A 225 16.36 -14.87 -14.02
C ARG A 225 16.15 -15.62 -12.70
N PRO A 226 15.22 -16.59 -12.64
CA PRO A 226 15.00 -17.37 -11.43
C PRO A 226 16.26 -18.22 -11.18
N GLY A 227 17.07 -17.84 -10.19
CA GLY A 227 18.25 -18.63 -9.79
C GLY A 227 19.36 -17.90 -9.06
N GLN A 228 19.41 -16.56 -9.07
CA GLN A 228 20.59 -15.83 -8.57
C GLN A 228 20.41 -15.10 -7.23
N LEU A 229 19.21 -15.15 -6.62
CA LEU A 229 18.85 -14.20 -5.57
C LEU A 229 18.63 -14.78 -4.17
N LEU A 230 18.84 -16.08 -3.98
CA LEU A 230 18.80 -16.72 -2.66
C LEU A 230 19.89 -17.81 -2.56
N THR A 231 21.17 -17.44 -2.64
CA THR A 231 22.26 -18.31 -2.19
C THR A 231 22.48 -18.18 -0.69
N SER A 232 21.41 -18.42 0.08
CA SER A 232 21.43 -18.86 1.48
C SER A 232 19.97 -19.00 1.92
N PRO A 233 19.45 -20.22 2.14
CA PRO A 233 18.17 -20.38 2.81
C PRO A 233 18.38 -19.97 4.27
N GLY A 234 18.18 -18.69 4.58
CA GLY A 234 17.84 -18.27 5.92
C GLY A 234 16.61 -19.08 6.31
N LYS A 235 16.77 -19.97 7.30
CA LYS A 235 15.66 -20.74 7.86
C LYS A 235 14.49 -19.79 8.07
N TRP A 236 13.43 -19.96 7.28
CA TRP A 236 12.11 -19.53 7.71
C TRP A 236 11.95 -20.17 9.09
N LEU A 237 11.88 -19.36 10.15
CA LEU A 237 11.47 -19.84 11.46
C LEU A 237 10.11 -20.49 11.21
N LYS A 238 10.09 -21.82 11.18
CA LYS A 238 8.85 -22.57 11.20
C LYS A 238 8.10 -22.08 12.44
N GLU A 239 6.85 -21.71 12.26
CA GLU A 239 5.94 -21.60 13.38
C GLU A 239 5.95 -22.97 14.07
N GLU A 240 6.57 -23.03 15.25
CA GLU A 240 6.35 -24.14 16.18
C GLU A 240 4.84 -24.12 16.48
N PRO A 241 4.11 -25.23 16.29
CA PRO A 241 2.77 -25.32 16.81
C PRO A 241 2.89 -25.10 18.32
N LEU A 242 2.08 -24.19 18.87
CA LEU A 242 1.86 -24.11 20.31
C LEU A 242 1.48 -25.51 20.80
N SER A 243 2.47 -26.23 21.33
CA SER A 243 2.24 -27.46 22.04
C SER A 243 1.33 -27.11 23.20
N GLN A 244 0.16 -27.74 23.23
CA GLN A 244 -0.66 -27.79 24.43
C GLN A 244 0.17 -28.49 25.49
N HIS A 245 0.90 -27.70 26.28
CA HIS A 245 1.46 -28.15 27.53
C HIS A 245 0.28 -28.46 28.45
N ASN A 246 -0.19 -29.70 28.41
CA ASN A 246 -0.72 -30.36 29.58
C ASN A 246 0.42 -30.43 30.59
N GLY A 247 0.53 -29.35 31.39
CA GLY A 247 1.37 -29.28 32.55
C GLY A 247 0.95 -30.36 33.54
N THR A 248 1.64 -31.48 33.48
CA THR A 248 1.77 -32.41 34.59
C THR A 248 2.43 -31.65 35.74
N GLY A 249 1.72 -31.57 36.87
CA GLY A 249 2.15 -30.84 38.06
C GLY A 249 3.46 -31.41 38.60
N MET A 250 4.39 -30.50 38.89
CA MET A 250 5.52 -30.75 39.79
C MET A 250 4.98 -31.02 41.22
N PRO A 251 5.60 -31.92 41.99
CA PRO A 251 5.16 -32.22 43.35
C PRO A 251 5.70 -31.19 44.37
N CYS A 252 4.82 -30.72 45.26
CA CYS A 252 5.21 -29.96 46.45
C CYS A 252 5.75 -30.90 47.54
N PRO A 253 6.83 -30.53 48.27
CA PRO A 253 7.29 -31.27 49.44
C PRO A 253 6.57 -30.75 50.70
N GLY A 254 5.99 -31.65 51.50
CA GLY A 254 5.44 -31.28 52.81
C GLY A 254 4.57 -32.34 53.48
N ASN A 255 5.03 -32.82 54.63
CA ASN A 255 4.43 -33.81 55.54
C ASN A 255 2.96 -33.52 55.95
N LYS A 256 2.11 -34.55 55.92
CA LYS A 256 1.29 -35.08 57.04
C LYS A 256 0.32 -36.20 56.55
N PRO A 257 0.10 -37.29 57.31
CA PRO A 257 -0.82 -38.36 56.92
C PRO A 257 -2.21 -38.24 57.57
N CYS A 258 -3.13 -39.09 57.06
CA CYS A 258 -4.39 -39.60 57.64
C CYS A 258 -5.70 -39.12 56.94
N PRO A 259 -6.84 -39.84 57.06
CA PRO A 259 -7.16 -41.10 56.37
C PRO A 259 -8.59 -41.10 55.76
N GLY A 260 -8.95 -42.05 54.89
CA GLY A 260 -10.37 -42.33 54.62
C GLY A 260 -10.71 -42.96 53.26
N ASN A 261 -11.41 -44.09 53.33
CA ASN A 261 -11.98 -44.91 52.26
C ASN A 261 -12.87 -44.15 51.26
N THR A 262 -12.87 -44.56 49.99
CA THR A 262 -13.97 -45.26 49.25
C THR A 262 -13.80 -45.05 47.72
N PRO A 263 -13.89 -46.10 46.86
CA PRO A 263 -13.83 -45.94 45.41
C PRO A 263 -15.23 -45.97 44.76
N CYS A 264 -15.45 -45.26 43.65
CA CYS A 264 -16.48 -45.63 42.66
C CYS A 264 -16.25 -45.02 41.26
N PRO A 265 -16.70 -45.68 40.17
CA PRO A 265 -16.24 -45.49 38.79
C PRO A 265 -17.26 -44.82 37.86
N GLY A 266 -16.87 -44.45 36.64
CA GLY A 266 -17.84 -44.18 35.56
C GLY A 266 -17.30 -43.42 34.35
N LYS A 267 -17.01 -44.15 33.27
CA LYS A 267 -16.89 -43.64 31.89
C LYS A 267 -18.29 -43.34 31.35
N VAL A 268 -18.47 -42.23 30.63
CA VAL A 268 -19.54 -42.08 29.61
C VAL A 268 -18.99 -41.31 28.41
N LEU A 269 -19.03 -41.98 27.26
CA LEU A 269 -18.91 -41.45 25.90
C LEU A 269 -20.32 -41.05 25.43
N VAL A 270 -20.49 -39.90 24.77
CA VAL A 270 -21.59 -39.72 23.78
C VAL A 270 -21.10 -38.85 22.62
N GLU A 271 -21.49 -39.31 21.43
CA GLU A 271 -21.08 -38.97 20.07
C GLU A 271 -21.74 -37.72 19.46
N HIS A 272 -21.17 -37.33 18.33
CA HIS A 272 -21.65 -36.38 17.33
C HIS A 272 -22.96 -36.81 16.65
N HIS A 273 -23.77 -35.83 16.24
CA HIS A 273 -24.85 -36.02 15.28
C HIS A 273 -24.85 -34.91 14.21
N ASP A 274 -24.55 -35.31 12.97
CA ASP A 274 -24.86 -34.61 11.73
C ASP A 274 -26.34 -34.78 11.36
N ARG A 275 -26.93 -33.77 10.68
CA ARG A 275 -28.03 -33.96 9.70
C ARG A 275 -28.24 -32.71 8.82
N LEU A 276 -28.07 -32.92 7.52
CA LEU A 276 -28.51 -32.10 6.39
C LEU A 276 -30.05 -32.12 6.23
N LYS A 277 -30.62 -31.04 5.66
CA LYS A 277 -31.53 -31.07 4.48
C LYS A 277 -31.92 -29.67 3.96
N GLN A 278 -32.01 -29.60 2.63
CA GLN A 278 -32.39 -28.49 1.74
C GLN A 278 -33.88 -28.12 1.80
N GLU A 279 -34.25 -26.88 1.44
CA GLU A 279 -34.87 -26.50 0.13
C GLU A 279 -35.28 -25.01 0.09
N CYS A 280 -35.15 -24.38 -1.09
CA CYS A 280 -35.70 -23.06 -1.47
C CYS A 280 -36.96 -23.25 -2.33
N PRO A 281 -37.83 -22.22 -2.46
CA PRO A 281 -37.86 -21.46 -3.72
C PRO A 281 -38.15 -19.95 -3.59
N SER A 282 -37.64 -19.18 -4.57
CA SER A 282 -37.94 -17.75 -4.84
C SER A 282 -39.29 -17.56 -5.58
N PRO A 283 -39.88 -16.35 -5.76
CA PRO A 283 -39.32 -15.29 -6.64
C PRO A 283 -39.57 -13.80 -6.25
N ASP A 284 -38.64 -12.96 -6.69
CA ASP A 284 -38.79 -11.65 -7.37
C ASP A 284 -39.77 -10.57 -6.84
N THR A 285 -39.24 -9.47 -6.28
CA THR A 285 -39.80 -8.11 -6.39
C THR A 285 -38.66 -7.07 -6.31
N GLY A 286 -38.59 -6.19 -7.32
CA GLY A 286 -37.57 -5.15 -7.46
C GLY A 286 -37.76 -3.92 -6.54
N PRO A 287 -36.78 -3.00 -6.49
CA PRO A 287 -36.76 -1.90 -5.54
C PRO A 287 -37.65 -0.70 -5.94
N PRO A 288 -38.16 0.09 -4.98
CA PRO A 288 -38.99 1.26 -5.27
C PRO A 288 -38.17 2.47 -5.73
N PRO A 289 -38.77 3.45 -6.43
CA PRO A 289 -38.08 4.58 -7.04
C PRO A 289 -37.67 5.66 -6.02
N VAL A 290 -36.47 6.20 -6.21
CA VAL A 290 -35.90 7.32 -5.45
C VAL A 290 -36.45 8.66 -5.97
N LYS A 291 -37.06 9.45 -5.09
CA LYS A 291 -37.50 10.83 -5.38
C LYS A 291 -36.29 11.77 -5.52
N LYS A 292 -36.23 12.51 -6.63
CA LYS A 292 -35.27 13.59 -6.87
C LYS A 292 -35.61 14.79 -5.98
N VAL A 293 -34.65 15.25 -5.19
CA VAL A 293 -34.73 16.54 -4.48
C VAL A 293 -34.04 17.60 -5.32
N LYS A 294 -34.79 18.66 -5.64
CA LYS A 294 -34.33 19.86 -6.35
C LYS A 294 -33.81 20.84 -5.29
N VAL A 295 -32.54 21.25 -5.39
CA VAL A 295 -31.97 22.33 -4.56
C VAL A 295 -31.77 23.54 -5.47
N GLU A 296 -32.44 24.64 -5.15
CA GLU A 296 -32.28 25.93 -5.82
C GLU A 296 -31.05 26.69 -5.29
N PRO A 297 -30.40 27.53 -6.10
CA PRO A 297 -29.21 28.27 -5.69
C PRO A 297 -29.59 29.55 -4.94
N LEU A 298 -29.02 29.75 -3.75
CA LEU A 298 -29.00 31.04 -3.07
C LEU A 298 -27.79 31.84 -3.57
N LEU A 299 -28.09 32.83 -4.42
CA LEU A 299 -27.21 33.96 -4.71
C LEU A 299 -27.49 35.08 -3.71
N SER A 300 -26.45 35.53 -3.03
CA SER A 300 -26.21 36.92 -2.62
C SER A 300 -24.75 37.06 -2.21
#